data_AF-A0A3D4QT21-F1
#
_entry.id   AF-A0A3D4QT21-F1
#
_cell.length_a   1.000
_cell.length_b   1.000
_cell.length_c   1.000
_cell.angle_alpha   90.00
_cell.angle_beta   90.00
_cell.angle_gamma   90.00
#
_symmetry.space_group_name_H-M   'P 1'
#
loop_
_entity.id
_entity.type
_entity.pdbx_description
1 polymer ?
#
loop_
_entity_poly.entity_id
_entity_poly.type
_entity_poly.pdbx_seq_one_letter_code
_entity_poly.pdbx_strand_id
1 'polypeptide(L)'
;MFSKFAELSPSAIAVVAALAITGIGGIFFLRKSKDVRFSTKMLVYASMSIALAFVLSYIRLYKMPQGGSVTPGSMLPILLFAYIFGPIPGILTGIAYGFLQFIQDSYLVHWAQLLFDYPIAFG
;
A
#
# COMPACT_ATOMS: atom_id res chain seq x y z
N MET A 1 2.78 38.82 9.69
CA MET A 1 3.14 37.47 10.17
C MET A 1 3.58 36.54 9.04
N PHE A 2 3.05 36.68 7.81
CA PHE A 2 3.41 35.82 6.67
C PHE A 2 4.72 36.18 5.93
N SER A 3 5.28 37.37 6.15
CA SER A 3 6.52 37.83 5.50
C SER A 3 7.76 37.00 5.87
N LYS A 4 7.76 36.34 7.04
CA LYS A 4 8.84 35.45 7.47
C LYS A 4 8.86 34.08 6.76
N PHE A 5 7.79 33.70 6.06
CA PHE A 5 7.76 32.47 5.26
C PHE A 5 8.48 32.65 3.91
N ALA A 6 8.67 33.89 3.45
CA ALA A 6 9.37 34.21 2.21
C ALA A 6 10.91 34.18 2.35
N GLU A 7 11.43 34.17 3.57
CA GLU A 7 12.87 34.06 3.89
C GLU A 7 13.30 32.61 4.19
N LEU A 8 12.38 31.64 4.11
CA LEU A 8 12.67 30.24 4.39
C LEU A 8 13.55 29.62 3.29
N SER A 9 14.58 28.88 3.71
CA SER A 9 15.39 28.03 2.81
C SER A 9 14.48 27.18 1.91
N PRO A 10 14.82 26.98 0.62
CA PRO A 10 14.03 26.15 -0.30
C PRO A 10 13.70 24.75 0.26
N SER A 11 14.60 24.17 1.07
CA SER A 11 14.38 22.89 1.74
C SER A 11 13.30 22.95 2.83
N ALA A 12 13.20 24.05 3.58
CA ALA A 12 12.17 24.22 4.61
C ALA A 12 10.78 24.38 3.99
N ILE A 13 10.67 25.12 2.88
CA ILE A 13 9.41 25.27 2.13
C ILE A 13 8.95 23.90 1.59
N ALA A 14 9.88 23.09 1.06
CA ALA A 14 9.58 21.75 0.56
C ALA A 14 9.07 20.81 1.67
N VAL A 15 9.69 20.85 2.86
CA VAL A 15 9.25 20.04 4.02
C VAL A 15 7.86 20.46 4.50
N VAL A 16 7.59 21.76 4.60
CA VAL A 16 6.28 22.27 5.02
C VAL A 16 5.19 21.91 3.99
N ALA A 17 5.49 22.02 2.69
CA ALA A 17 4.57 21.60 1.64
C ALA A 17 4.28 20.09 1.68
N ALA A 18 5.30 19.26 1.89
CA ALA A 18 5.14 17.81 2.01
C ALA A 18 4.27 17.42 3.22
N LEU A 19 4.47 18.08 4.37
CA LEU A 19 3.65 17.90 5.57
C LEU A 19 2.20 18.35 5.37
N ALA A 20 1.98 19.45 4.64
CA ALA A 20 0.64 19.91 4.32
C ALA A 20 -0.09 18.94 3.38
N ILE A 21 0.59 18.41 2.36
CA ILE A 21 0.02 17.42 1.42
C ILE A 21 -0.33 16.12 2.14
N THR A 22 0.57 15.61 2.99
CA THR A 22 0.28 14.40 3.80
C THR A 22 -0.84 14.65 4.81
N GLY A 23 -0.91 15.82 5.44
CA GLY A 23 -2.00 16.20 6.33
C GLY A 23 -3.36 16.27 5.62
N ILE A 24 -3.42 16.91 4.45
CA ILE A 24 -4.65 17.02 3.64
C ILE A 24 -5.07 15.63 3.11
N GLY A 25 -4.11 14.85 2.62
CA GLY A 25 -4.33 13.46 2.19
C GLY A 25 -4.85 12.58 3.34
N GLY A 26 -4.29 12.74 4.54
CA GLY A 26 -4.75 12.07 5.75
C GLY A 26 -6.18 12.43 6.14
N ILE A 27 -6.57 13.71 6.06
CA ILE A 27 -7.94 14.16 6.33
C ILE A 27 -8.93 13.60 5.31
N PHE A 28 -8.55 13.59 4.01
CA PHE A 28 -9.36 12.98 2.96
C PHE A 28 -9.53 11.47 3.17
N PHE A 29 -8.45 10.79 3.57
CA PHE A 29 -8.45 9.38 3.92
C PHE A 29 -9.36 9.08 5.13
N LEU A 30 -9.25 9.86 6.20
CA LEU A 30 -10.07 9.75 7.41
C LEU A 30 -11.57 9.99 7.14
N ARG A 31 -11.92 10.89 6.21
CA ARG A 31 -13.33 11.10 5.80
C ARG A 31 -13.91 9.87 5.11
N LYS A 32 -13.15 9.25 4.22
CA LYS A 32 -13.59 8.06 3.46
C LYS A 32 -13.71 6.81 4.34
N SER A 33 -13.05 6.79 5.49
CA SER A 33 -13.13 5.74 6.52
C SER A 33 -14.53 5.54 7.11
N LYS A 34 -15.28 6.63 7.26
CA LYS A 34 -16.48 6.66 8.11
C LYS A 34 -17.69 5.90 7.52
N ASP A 35 -17.70 5.65 6.21
CA ASP A 35 -18.84 5.08 5.48
C ASP A 35 -18.61 3.66 4.97
N VAL A 36 -17.53 3.00 5.39
CA VAL A 36 -17.22 1.63 4.92
C VAL A 36 -18.16 0.62 5.57
N ARG A 37 -19.04 0.02 4.75
CA ARG A 37 -19.91 -1.09 5.17
C ARG A 37 -19.34 -2.41 4.69
N PHE A 38 -18.83 -3.21 5.61
CA PHE A 38 -18.39 -4.57 5.31
C PHE A 38 -19.59 -5.44 4.94
N SER A 39 -19.52 -6.05 3.75
CA SER A 39 -20.53 -6.97 3.23
C SER A 39 -19.84 -8.27 2.82
N THR A 40 -20.56 -9.39 2.88
CA THR A 40 -20.05 -10.69 2.43
C THR A 40 -19.53 -10.63 0.99
N LYS A 41 -20.19 -9.86 0.11
CA LYS A 41 -19.71 -9.66 -1.27
C LYS A 41 -18.32 -9.02 -1.33
N MET A 42 -18.09 -8.00 -0.50
CA MET A 42 -16.78 -7.33 -0.41
C MET A 42 -15.69 -8.29 0.05
N LEU A 43 -15.99 -9.16 1.03
CA LEU A 43 -15.04 -10.18 1.50
C LEU A 43 -14.71 -11.18 0.39
N VAL A 44 -15.71 -11.65 -0.36
CA VAL A 44 -15.49 -12.58 -1.49
C VAL A 44 -14.62 -11.94 -2.56
N TYR A 45 -14.89 -10.69 -2.96
CA TYR A 45 -14.05 -9.98 -3.93
C TYR A 45 -12.62 -9.76 -3.40
N ALA A 46 -12.45 -9.45 -2.11
CA ALA A 46 -11.13 -9.33 -1.50
C ALA A 46 -10.35 -10.64 -1.60
N SER A 47 -10.97 -11.76 -1.20
CA SER A 47 -10.34 -13.10 -1.29
C SER A 47 -9.99 -13.48 -2.73
N MET A 48 -10.86 -13.20 -3.70
CA MET A 48 -10.57 -13.45 -5.11
C MET A 48 -9.40 -12.60 -5.62
N SER A 49 -9.35 -11.32 -5.28
CA SER A 49 -8.24 -10.43 -5.65
C SER A 49 -6.92 -10.90 -5.03
N ILE A 50 -6.94 -11.33 -3.76
CA ILE A 50 -5.76 -11.89 -3.08
C ILE A 50 -5.28 -13.16 -3.78
N ALA A 51 -6.18 -14.10 -4.08
CA ALA A 51 -5.84 -15.34 -4.76
C ALA A 51 -5.24 -15.07 -6.16
N LEU A 52 -5.83 -14.13 -6.91
CA LEU A 52 -5.33 -13.75 -8.24
C LEU A 52 -3.95 -13.09 -8.16
N ALA A 53 -3.76 -12.15 -7.22
CA ALA A 53 -2.48 -11.51 -6.96
C ALA A 53 -1.38 -12.52 -6.62
N PHE A 54 -1.73 -13.50 -5.78
CA PHE A 54 -0.82 -14.57 -5.35
C PHE A 54 -0.39 -15.47 -6.51
N VAL A 55 -1.33 -15.90 -7.36
CA VAL A 55 -1.02 -16.69 -8.56
C VAL A 55 -0.14 -15.89 -9.53
N LEU A 56 -0.45 -14.60 -9.76
CA LEU A 56 0.38 -13.73 -10.59
C LEU A 56 1.79 -13.52 -10.03
N SER A 57 1.95 -13.56 -8.70
CA SER A 57 3.25 -13.44 -8.03
C SER A 57 4.19 -14.61 -8.34
N TYR A 58 3.65 -15.80 -8.63
CA TYR A 58 4.43 -16.95 -9.11
C TYR A 58 4.88 -16.82 -10.56
N ILE A 59 4.13 -16.08 -11.39
CA ILE A 59 4.48 -15.84 -12.79
C ILE A 59 5.58 -14.77 -12.84
N ARG A 60 6.82 -15.18 -12.54
CA ARG A 60 8.00 -14.32 -12.58
C ARG A 60 8.65 -14.45 -13.95
N LEU A 61 8.48 -13.41 -14.77
CA LEU A 61 9.05 -13.36 -16.12
C LEU A 61 10.57 -13.18 -16.08
N TYR A 62 11.06 -12.43 -15.09
CA TYR A 62 12.49 -12.19 -14.89
C TYR A 62 12.79 -11.88 -13.43
N LYS A 63 13.85 -12.47 -12.88
CA LYS A 63 14.37 -12.13 -11.54
C LYS A 63 15.63 -11.29 -11.71
N MET A 64 15.58 -10.07 -11.17
CA MET A 64 16.72 -9.16 -11.17
C MET A 64 17.77 -9.63 -10.15
N PRO A 65 19.06 -9.43 -10.43
CA PRO A 65 20.15 -9.84 -9.54
C PRO A 65 20.13 -9.11 -8.18
N GLN A 66 19.49 -7.93 -8.10
CA GLN A 66 19.33 -7.17 -6.85
C GLN A 66 18.05 -7.49 -6.06
N GLY A 67 17.40 -8.62 -6.32
CA GLY A 67 16.27 -9.10 -5.51
C GLY A 67 14.88 -8.65 -5.97
N GLY A 68 14.77 -7.94 -7.09
CA GLY A 68 13.49 -7.62 -7.74
C GLY A 68 12.97 -8.74 -8.66
N SER A 69 11.67 -8.76 -8.93
CA SER A 69 11.08 -9.63 -9.95
C SER A 69 10.10 -8.89 -10.85
N VAL A 70 10.20 -9.09 -12.15
CA VAL A 70 9.22 -8.64 -13.13
C VAL A 70 8.05 -9.62 -13.12
N THR A 71 6.98 -9.25 -12.42
CA THR A 71 5.69 -9.96 -12.46
C THR A 71 4.73 -9.18 -13.36
N PRO A 72 3.75 -9.83 -14.02
CA PRO A 72 2.79 -9.17 -14.91
C PRO A 72 1.71 -8.38 -14.13
N GLY A 73 2.11 -7.69 -13.06
CA GLY A 73 1.23 -6.88 -12.22
C GLY A 73 0.56 -7.67 -11.10
N SER A 74 1.33 -8.38 -10.27
CA SER A 74 0.79 -9.09 -9.09
C SER A 74 0.01 -8.19 -8.13
N MET A 75 0.34 -6.91 -8.04
CA MET A 75 -0.42 -5.93 -7.25
C MET A 75 -1.69 -5.39 -7.94
N LEU A 76 -1.85 -5.60 -9.25
CA LEU A 76 -2.97 -5.05 -10.01
C LEU A 76 -4.35 -5.48 -9.44
N PRO A 77 -4.59 -6.75 -9.08
CA PRO A 77 -5.88 -7.17 -8.53
C PRO A 77 -6.22 -6.52 -7.19
N ILE A 78 -5.21 -6.27 -6.34
CA ILE A 78 -5.36 -5.61 -5.03
C ILE A 78 -5.67 -4.13 -5.22
N LEU A 79 -4.94 -3.46 -6.13
CA LEU A 79 -5.17 -2.07 -6.49
C LEU A 79 -6.58 -1.84 -7.06
N LEU A 80 -7.03 -2.75 -7.94
CA LEU A 80 -8.39 -2.68 -8.50
C LEU A 80 -9.45 -2.83 -7.40
N PHE A 81 -9.24 -3.74 -6.46
CA PHE A 81 -10.12 -3.90 -5.30
C PHE A 81 -10.17 -2.62 -4.44
N ALA A 82 -9.01 -2.04 -4.12
CA ALA A 82 -8.91 -0.80 -3.36
C ALA A 82 -9.57 0.40 -4.08
N TYR A 83 -9.48 0.43 -5.41
CA TYR A 83 -10.15 1.46 -6.22
C TYR A 83 -11.68 1.35 -6.16
N ILE A 84 -12.22 0.13 -6.23
CA ILE A 84 -13.67 -0.12 -6.25
C ILE A 84 -14.30 0.04 -4.86
N PHE A 85 -13.71 -0.57 -3.84
CA PHE A 85 -14.30 -0.63 -2.48
C PHE A 85 -13.77 0.46 -1.55
N GLY A 86 -12.73 1.18 -1.96
CA GLY A 86 -12.14 2.27 -1.21
C GLY A 86 -10.86 1.89 -0.47
N PRO A 87 -10.21 2.90 0.14
CA PRO A 87 -8.86 2.78 0.66
C PRO A 87 -8.75 1.85 1.85
N ILE A 88 -9.70 1.88 2.79
CA ILE A 88 -9.66 1.03 4.00
C ILE A 88 -9.77 -0.47 3.69
N PRO A 89 -10.81 -0.94 2.98
CA PRO A 89 -10.86 -2.35 2.63
C PRO A 89 -9.68 -2.72 1.71
N GLY A 90 -9.21 -1.80 0.86
CA GLY A 90 -7.99 -1.97 0.08
C GLY A 90 -6.75 -2.27 0.92
N ILE A 91 -6.50 -1.48 1.96
CA ILE A 91 -5.38 -1.64 2.88
C ILE A 91 -5.48 -2.98 3.62
N LEU A 92 -6.66 -3.35 4.11
CA LEU A 92 -6.85 -4.64 4.79
C LEU A 92 -6.55 -5.82 3.87
N THR A 93 -7.03 -5.76 2.62
CA THR A 93 -6.75 -6.75 1.58
C THR A 93 -5.25 -6.80 1.24
N GLY A 94 -4.60 -5.64 1.17
CA GLY A 94 -3.17 -5.49 0.95
C GLY A 94 -2.30 -6.08 2.06
N ILE A 95 -2.62 -5.79 3.32
CA ILE A 95 -1.99 -6.38 4.51
C ILE A 95 -2.10 -7.91 4.47
N ALA A 96 -3.30 -8.43 4.19
CA ALA A 96 -3.54 -9.87 4.09
C ALA A 96 -2.69 -10.52 2.98
N TYR A 97 -2.58 -9.85 1.83
CA TYR A 97 -1.70 -10.29 0.74
C TYR A 97 -0.22 -10.22 1.12
N GLY A 98 0.22 -9.19 1.85
CA GLY A 98 1.58 -9.07 2.38
C GLY A 98 1.97 -10.28 3.24
N PHE A 99 1.07 -10.76 4.11
CA PHE A 99 1.33 -11.99 4.88
C PHE A 99 1.49 -13.23 3.99
N LEU A 100 0.73 -13.35 2.91
CA LEU A 100 0.91 -14.46 1.95
C LEU A 100 2.24 -14.33 1.21
N GLN A 101 2.64 -13.10 0.86
CA GLN A 101 3.92 -12.85 0.20
C GLN A 101 5.11 -13.17 1.13
N PHE A 102 4.98 -12.91 2.42
CA PHE A 102 5.96 -13.30 3.43
C PHE A 102 6.17 -14.82 3.49
N ILE A 103 5.09 -15.60 3.38
CA ILE A 103 5.19 -17.06 3.33
C ILE A 103 5.87 -17.53 2.02
N GLN A 104 5.69 -16.80 0.91
CA GLN A 104 6.22 -17.15 -0.39
C GLN A 104 7.73 -16.90 -0.53
N ASP A 105 8.23 -15.75 -0.10
CA ASP A 105 9.65 -15.38 -0.12
C ASP A 105 10.05 -14.83 1.25
N SER A 106 10.21 -15.72 2.23
CA SER A 106 10.59 -15.33 3.59
C SER A 106 12.04 -14.85 3.63
N TYR A 107 12.25 -13.54 3.76
CA TYR A 107 13.56 -12.93 3.96
C TYR A 107 13.56 -12.18 5.30
N LEU A 108 14.07 -12.85 6.34
CA LEU A 108 14.02 -12.36 7.71
C LEU A 108 15.42 -12.09 8.24
N VAL A 109 15.78 -10.80 8.30
CA VAL A 109 17.00 -10.34 8.98
C VAL A 109 16.64 -9.64 10.28
N HIS A 110 15.55 -8.87 10.30
CA HIS A 110 15.10 -8.14 11.48
C HIS A 110 13.57 -8.14 11.61
N TRP A 111 13.05 -8.15 12.84
CA TRP A 111 11.61 -8.19 13.11
C TRP A 111 10.88 -6.93 12.62
N ALA A 112 11.52 -5.76 12.68
CA ALA A 112 10.93 -4.53 12.15
C ALA A 112 10.92 -4.54 10.62
N GLN A 113 11.97 -5.06 9.99
CA GLN A 113 12.04 -5.20 8.53
C GLN A 113 10.89 -6.06 8.01
N LEU A 114 10.55 -7.17 8.69
CA LEU A 114 9.37 -7.99 8.35
C LEU A 114 8.11 -7.12 8.24
N LEU A 115 7.86 -6.26 9.22
CA LEU A 115 6.65 -5.45 9.23
C LEU A 115 6.63 -4.39 8.11
N PHE A 116 7.79 -3.82 7.79
CA PHE A 116 7.92 -2.82 6.73
C PHE A 116 7.94 -3.42 5.33
N ASP A 117 8.55 -4.59 5.12
CA ASP A 117 8.73 -5.21 3.80
C ASP A 117 7.47 -5.97 3.33
N TYR A 118 6.59 -6.41 4.25
CA TYR A 118 5.38 -7.15 3.87
C TYR A 118 4.06 -6.48 4.31
N PRO A 119 3.62 -6.47 5.58
CA PRO A 119 2.26 -6.00 5.88
C PRO A 119 2.07 -4.50 5.58
N ILE A 120 3.05 -3.65 5.89
CA ILE A 120 2.95 -2.19 5.67
C ILE A 120 3.20 -1.83 4.21
N ALA A 121 4.13 -2.51 3.52
CA ALA A 121 4.42 -2.21 2.11
C ALA A 121 3.25 -2.51 1.17
N PHE A 122 2.44 -3.52 1.48
CA PHE A 122 1.35 -3.96 0.61
C PHE A 122 -0.02 -3.36 0.99
N GLY A 123 -0.15 -2.79 2.20
CA GLY A 123 -1.38 -2.16 2.70
C GLY A 123 -1.37 -0.64 2.61
#